data_AF-A0A0K0EDJ4-F1
#
_entry.id   AF-A0A0K0EDJ4-F1
#
_cell.length_a   1.000
_cell.length_b   1.000
_cell.length_c   1.000
_cell.angle_alpha   90.00
_cell.angle_beta   90.00
_cell.angle_gamma   90.00
#
_symmetry.space_group_name_H-M   'P 1'
#
loop_
_entity.id
_entity.type
_entity.pdbx_description
1 polymer ?
#
loop_
_entity_poly.entity_id
_entity_poly.type
_entity_poly.pdbx_seq_one_letter_code
_entity_poly.pdbx_strand_id
1 'polypeptide(L)'
;MKMSTTTPIETFDNLSSVVKMVNLFGTPEKAEKLLFDQGIFPSTMECSNCGNSIKLNGQSFRCGRRTCRLRVSARDGTFFSKMKTPLEKVLFYLYYFISGASANQIMSYLQISSKTIASLNRYTRQLLADAVDQSDVTIGGLRIIVEIDESKFEKVKYHRGHRVKGAWVLGDVEKTEEQKLFAGRVTLIWGNWGTPIGR
;
A
#
# COMPACT_ATOMS: atom_id res chain seq x y z
N MET A 1 5.72 32.56 5.95
CA MET A 1 4.88 31.46 5.42
C MET A 1 5.81 30.45 4.78
N LYS A 2 6.07 29.30 5.42
CA LYS A 2 6.93 28.27 4.83
C LYS A 2 6.08 27.47 3.84
N MET A 3 6.32 27.65 2.55
CA MET A 3 5.87 26.70 1.53
C MET A 3 6.61 25.39 1.79
N SER A 4 5.88 24.38 2.27
CA SER A 4 6.35 23.00 2.25
C SER A 4 6.48 22.58 0.80
N THR A 5 7.70 22.42 0.32
CA THR A 5 7.99 21.75 -0.95
C THR A 5 7.60 20.29 -0.79
N THR A 6 6.38 19.94 -1.20
CA THR A 6 5.98 18.56 -1.41
C THR A 6 6.87 18.03 -2.52
N THR A 7 7.82 17.16 -2.17
CA THR A 7 8.63 16.45 -3.16
C THR A 7 7.67 15.70 -4.09
N PRO A 8 7.84 15.79 -5.43
CA PRO A 8 7.04 15.02 -6.36
C PRO A 8 7.09 13.55 -5.95
N ILE A 9 5.95 12.87 -5.95
CA ILE A 9 5.89 11.43 -5.76
C ILE A 9 6.84 10.82 -6.79
N GLU A 10 7.94 10.24 -6.31
CA GLU A 10 8.97 9.67 -7.17
C GLU A 10 8.30 8.65 -8.10
N THR A 11 8.42 8.88 -9.40
CA THR A 11 7.98 7.92 -10.41
C THR A 11 8.69 6.59 -10.17
N PHE A 12 8.02 5.47 -10.47
CA PHE A 12 8.56 4.11 -10.34
C PHE A 12 9.93 3.88 -11.01
N ASP A 13 10.38 4.82 -11.85
CA ASP A 13 11.59 4.74 -12.67
C ASP A 13 12.91 5.01 -11.91
N ASN A 14 12.87 5.53 -10.68
CA ASN A 14 14.07 5.80 -9.87
C ASN A 14 14.19 4.91 -8.62
N LEU A 15 13.78 3.64 -8.73
CA LEU A 15 13.97 2.70 -7.62
C LEU A 15 15.46 2.53 -7.29
N SER A 16 15.83 2.75 -6.04
CA SER A 16 17.20 2.54 -5.56
C SER A 16 17.65 1.10 -5.77
N SER A 17 18.87 0.91 -6.29
CA SER A 17 19.47 -0.43 -6.48
C SER A 17 19.33 -1.33 -5.25
N VAL A 18 19.08 -2.63 -5.48
CA VAL A 18 19.09 -3.68 -4.46
C VAL A 18 20.33 -3.61 -3.57
N VAL A 19 21.50 -3.27 -4.13
CA VAL A 19 22.75 -3.16 -3.36
C VAL A 19 22.66 -2.07 -2.29
N LYS A 20 22.04 -0.93 -2.63
CA LYS A 20 21.78 0.15 -1.67
C LYS A 20 20.82 -0.32 -0.57
N MET A 21 19.76 -1.05 -0.94
CA MET A 21 18.77 -1.57 0.00
C MET A 21 19.37 -2.60 0.98
N VAL A 22 20.25 -3.49 0.49
CA VAL A 22 21.01 -4.42 1.34
C VAL A 22 21.88 -3.67 2.35
N ASN A 23 22.52 -2.58 1.93
CA ASN A 23 23.32 -1.78 2.85
C ASN A 23 22.46 -1.05 3.89
N LEU A 24 21.26 -0.63 3.52
CA LEU A 24 20.35 0.16 4.33
C LEU A 24 19.61 -0.66 5.40
N PHE A 25 19.06 -1.83 5.04
CA PHE A 25 18.24 -2.65 5.94
C PHE A 25 18.47 -4.16 5.81
N GLY A 26 19.61 -4.58 5.26
CA GLY A 26 19.92 -6.00 5.05
C GLY A 26 20.10 -6.84 6.32
N THR A 27 20.15 -6.23 7.51
CA THR A 27 20.17 -6.94 8.80
C THR A 27 19.00 -6.50 9.68
N PRO A 28 18.55 -7.32 10.64
CA PRO A 28 17.45 -6.97 11.54
C PRO A 28 17.68 -5.65 12.29
N GLU A 29 18.92 -5.39 12.75
CA GLU A 29 19.27 -4.19 13.51
C GLU A 29 19.22 -2.95 12.63
N LYS A 30 19.69 -3.06 11.39
CA LYS A 30 19.62 -1.97 10.41
C LYS A 30 18.18 -1.66 10.01
N ALA A 31 17.37 -2.71 9.81
CA ALA A 31 15.95 -2.57 9.52
C ALA A 31 15.21 -1.87 10.67
N GLU A 32 15.47 -2.27 11.93
CA GLU A 32 14.89 -1.60 13.10
C GLU A 32 15.33 -0.15 13.19
N LYS A 33 16.64 0.12 13.05
CA LYS A 33 17.18 1.48 13.06
C LYS A 33 16.52 2.36 12.00
N LEU A 34 16.39 1.87 10.76
CA LEU A 34 15.73 2.59 9.69
C LEU A 34 14.29 2.97 10.07
N LEU A 35 13.53 2.05 10.64
CA LEU A 35 12.12 2.30 11.02
C LEU A 35 11.99 3.34 12.14
N PHE A 36 12.95 3.42 13.06
CA PHE A 36 13.01 4.49 14.06
C PHE A 36 13.45 5.83 13.46
N ASP A 37 14.49 5.81 12.61
CA ASP A 37 15.03 7.01 11.97
C ASP A 37 13.99 7.68 11.06
N GLN A 38 13.13 6.88 10.40
CA GLN A 38 12.02 7.36 9.58
C GLN A 38 10.75 7.72 10.39
N GLY A 39 10.76 7.55 11.72
CA GLY A 39 9.61 7.84 12.58
C GLY A 39 8.42 6.89 12.41
N ILE A 40 8.58 5.77 11.71
CA ILE A 40 7.54 4.74 11.55
C ILE A 40 7.30 4.04 12.89
N PHE A 41 8.37 3.75 13.63
CA PHE A 41 8.26 3.28 15.01
C PHE A 41 8.40 4.45 15.98
N PRO A 42 7.43 4.63 16.90
CA PRO A 42 7.55 5.67 17.90
C PRO A 42 8.71 5.35 18.84
N SER A 43 9.43 6.38 19.28
CA SER A 43 10.49 6.28 20.30
C SER A 43 9.98 6.61 21.71
N THR A 44 8.85 7.32 21.78
CA THR A 44 8.11 7.62 23.01
C THR A 44 6.61 7.48 22.77
N MET A 45 5.85 7.16 23.82
CA MET A 45 4.39 7.13 23.76
C MET A 45 3.78 7.55 25.10
N GLU A 46 2.52 8.00 25.07
CA GLU A 46 1.75 8.23 26.29
C GLU A 46 0.94 6.98 26.68
N CYS A 47 0.93 6.68 27.98
CA CYS A 47 0.19 5.56 28.51
C CYS A 47 -1.32 5.82 28.48
N SER A 48 -2.06 5.07 27.66
CA SER A 48 -3.52 5.21 27.54
C SER A 48 -4.30 5.01 28.85
N ASN A 49 -3.69 4.35 29.85
CA ASN A 49 -4.34 4.06 31.13
C ASN A 49 -3.99 5.06 32.25
N CYS A 50 -2.90 5.82 32.13
CA CYS A 50 -2.48 6.72 33.23
C CYS A 50 -1.80 8.02 32.81
N GLY A 51 -1.70 8.30 31.51
CA GLY A 51 -1.10 9.53 30.98
C GLY A 51 0.42 9.64 31.09
N ASN A 52 1.10 8.69 31.74
CA ASN A 52 2.56 8.74 31.86
C ASN A 52 3.25 8.62 30.50
N SER A 53 4.25 9.46 30.26
CA SER A 53 5.15 9.33 29.12
C SER A 53 6.09 8.13 29.30
N ILE A 54 6.10 7.23 28.33
CA ILE A 54 6.89 6.00 28.32
C ILE A 54 7.94 6.12 27.21
N LYS A 55 9.20 5.87 27.57
CA LYS A 55 10.29 5.67 26.60
C LYS A 55 10.37 4.21 26.19
N LEU A 56 10.74 3.96 24.95
CA LEU A 56 10.93 2.60 24.47
C LEU A 56 12.02 1.87 25.29
N ASN A 57 11.75 0.62 25.66
CA ASN A 57 12.73 -0.25 26.31
C ASN A 57 12.87 -1.55 25.50
N GLY A 58 13.99 -1.68 24.77
CA GLY A 58 14.16 -2.72 23.76
C GLY A 58 13.15 -2.55 22.63
N GLN A 59 12.23 -3.50 22.49
CA GLN A 59 11.18 -3.48 21.45
C GLN A 59 9.78 -3.19 22.00
N SER A 60 9.64 -2.85 23.29
CA SER A 60 8.34 -2.61 23.90
C SER A 60 8.33 -1.42 24.85
N PHE A 61 7.21 -0.71 24.88
CA PHE A 61 6.89 0.29 25.88
C PHE A 61 6.31 -0.40 27.11
N ARG A 62 6.87 -0.11 28.27
CA ARG A 62 6.37 -0.58 29.56
C ARG A 62 6.10 0.60 30.47
N CYS A 63 4.87 0.72 30.95
CA CYS A 63 4.56 1.75 31.93
C CYS A 63 5.32 1.49 33.24
N GLY A 64 6.02 2.51 33.76
CA GLY A 64 6.79 2.40 35.01
C GLY A 64 5.94 2.44 36.29
N ARG A 65 4.66 2.81 36.21
CA ARG A 65 3.77 2.91 37.37
C ARG A 65 3.36 1.51 37.83
N ARG A 66 3.62 1.15 39.10
CA ARG A 66 3.36 -0.19 39.65
C ARG A 66 1.92 -0.69 39.48
N THR A 67 0.94 0.21 39.55
CA THR A 67 -0.48 -0.11 39.36
C THR A 67 -0.88 -0.26 37.90
N CYS A 68 -0.07 0.24 36.96
CA CYS A 68 -0.34 0.19 35.54
C CYS A 68 0.57 -0.85 34.87
N ARG A 69 -0.02 -1.96 34.42
CA ARG A 69 0.69 -3.06 33.76
C ARG A 69 0.69 -2.95 32.24
N LEU A 70 0.48 -1.75 31.70
CA LEU A 70 0.45 -1.54 30.26
C LEU A 70 1.80 -1.93 29.64
N ARG A 71 1.73 -2.79 28.62
CA ARG A 71 2.84 -3.17 27.76
C ARG A 71 2.38 -3.16 26.32
N VAL A 72 3.07 -2.40 25.48
CA VAL A 72 2.76 -2.24 24.06
C VAL A 72 4.04 -2.44 23.25
N SER A 73 3.98 -3.16 22.14
CA SER A 73 5.13 -3.33 21.24
C SER A 73 5.36 -2.06 20.42
N ALA A 74 6.62 -1.75 20.06
CA ALA A 74 6.90 -0.69 19.09
C ALA A 74 6.21 -0.90 17.73
N ARG A 75 5.89 -2.16 17.41
CA ARG A 75 5.19 -2.54 16.18
C ARG A 75 3.68 -2.34 16.25
N ASP A 76 3.10 -2.22 17.44
CA ASP A 76 1.65 -2.14 17.60
C ASP A 76 1.13 -0.80 17.07
N GLY A 77 0.02 -0.84 16.32
CA GLY A 77 -0.51 0.34 15.63
C GLY A 77 0.19 0.66 14.30
N THR A 78 1.18 -0.13 13.89
CA THR A 78 1.88 0.05 12.60
C THR A 78 1.58 -1.10 11.65
N PHE A 79 2.03 -0.95 10.39
CA PHE A 79 2.01 -2.02 9.39
C PHE A 79 2.67 -3.33 9.89
N PHE A 80 3.65 -3.24 10.80
CA PHE A 80 4.39 -4.41 11.28
C PHE A 80 3.72 -5.13 12.46
N SER A 81 2.52 -4.69 12.87
CA SER A 81 1.82 -5.28 14.02
C SER A 81 1.51 -6.76 13.80
N LYS A 82 1.75 -7.58 14.83
CA LYS A 82 1.49 -9.04 14.84
C LYS A 82 2.22 -9.86 13.77
N MET A 83 3.10 -9.25 12.99
CA MET A 83 3.90 -9.97 11.99
C MET A 83 5.00 -10.78 12.68
N LYS A 84 5.04 -12.08 12.35
CA LYS A 84 6.10 -13.01 12.79
C LYS A 84 7.30 -13.00 11.84
N THR A 85 7.13 -12.44 10.64
CA THR A 85 8.20 -12.32 9.65
C THR A 85 9.24 -11.31 10.13
N PRO A 86 10.54 -11.59 9.95
CA PRO A 86 11.61 -10.63 10.25
C PRO A 86 11.45 -9.32 9.47
N LEU A 87 11.85 -8.18 10.06
CA LEU A 87 11.59 -6.85 9.51
C LEU A 87 12.32 -6.63 8.19
N GLU A 88 13.58 -7.07 8.10
CA GLU A 88 14.39 -7.00 6.89
C GLU A 88 13.71 -7.71 5.72
N LYS A 89 13.11 -8.88 5.97
CA LYS A 89 12.36 -9.63 4.96
C LYS A 89 11.09 -8.91 4.52
N VAL A 90 10.38 -8.27 5.44
CA VAL A 90 9.18 -7.47 5.11
C VAL A 90 9.56 -6.24 4.29
N LEU A 91 10.66 -5.56 4.63
CA LEU A 91 11.16 -4.40 3.88
C LEU A 91 11.60 -4.79 2.47
N PHE A 92 12.33 -5.89 2.30
CA PHE A 92 12.65 -6.39 0.95
C PHE A 92 11.40 -6.81 0.19
N TYR A 93 10.42 -7.43 0.85
CA TYR A 93 9.15 -7.75 0.22
C TYR A 93 8.48 -6.49 -0.33
N LEU A 94 8.41 -5.40 0.46
CA LEU A 94 7.83 -4.12 0.02
C LEU A 94 8.60 -3.53 -1.16
N TYR A 95 9.94 -3.56 -1.10
CA TYR A 95 10.79 -3.12 -2.20
C TYR A 95 10.48 -3.86 -3.51
N TYR A 96 10.44 -5.20 -3.47
CA TYR A 96 10.15 -6.00 -4.66
C TYR A 96 8.68 -5.90 -5.12
N PHE A 97 7.77 -5.68 -4.18
CA PHE A 97 6.36 -5.44 -4.49
C PHE A 97 6.20 -4.15 -5.30
N ILE A 98 6.86 -3.06 -4.88
CA ILE A 98 6.87 -1.79 -5.60
C ILE A 98 7.60 -1.92 -6.94
N SER A 99 8.67 -2.71 -7.00
CA SER A 99 9.39 -2.96 -8.26
C SER A 99 8.61 -3.82 -9.28
N GLY A 100 7.37 -4.21 -8.99
CA GLY A 100 6.55 -5.04 -9.88
C GLY A 100 6.95 -6.51 -9.98
N ALA A 101 7.77 -7.03 -9.05
CA ALA A 101 8.15 -8.43 -9.06
C ALA A 101 6.94 -9.35 -8.78
N SER A 102 6.90 -10.50 -9.47
CA SER A 102 5.85 -11.49 -9.23
C SER A 102 5.99 -12.14 -7.86
N ALA A 103 4.87 -12.59 -7.27
CA ALA A 103 4.88 -13.28 -5.97
C ALA A 103 5.83 -14.49 -5.95
N ASN A 104 5.93 -15.23 -7.06
CA ASN A 104 6.83 -16.37 -7.19
C ASN A 104 8.31 -15.95 -7.17
N GLN A 105 8.67 -14.84 -7.82
CA GLN A 105 10.02 -14.31 -7.76
C GLN A 105 10.38 -13.90 -6.33
N ILE A 106 9.49 -13.18 -5.65
CA ILE A 106 9.71 -12.72 -4.27
C ILE A 106 9.86 -13.91 -3.32
N MET A 107 9.05 -14.97 -3.49
CA MET A 107 9.19 -16.22 -2.74
C MET A 107 10.59 -16.82 -2.91
N SER A 108 11.08 -16.90 -4.14
CA SER A 108 12.41 -17.43 -4.45
C SER A 108 13.54 -16.57 -3.90
N TYR A 109 13.42 -15.24 -3.95
CA TYR A 109 14.45 -14.32 -3.47
C TYR A 109 14.57 -14.30 -1.95
N LEU A 110 13.43 -14.29 -1.25
CA LEU A 110 13.41 -14.11 0.21
C LEU A 110 13.28 -15.42 0.99
N GLN A 111 13.07 -16.53 0.28
CA GLN A 111 12.87 -17.87 0.86
C GLN A 111 11.74 -17.83 1.90
N ILE A 112 10.58 -17.31 1.48
CA ILE A 112 9.39 -17.14 2.33
C ILE A 112 8.26 -18.05 1.80
N SER A 113 7.47 -18.61 2.71
CA SER A 113 6.33 -19.46 2.35
C SER A 113 5.28 -18.70 1.53
N SER A 114 4.58 -19.44 0.66
CA SER A 114 3.46 -18.93 -0.13
C SER A 114 2.35 -18.32 0.75
N LYS A 115 2.08 -18.95 1.90
CA LYS A 115 1.08 -18.46 2.88
C LYS A 115 1.44 -17.07 3.41
N THR A 116 2.71 -16.87 3.75
CA THR A 116 3.19 -15.58 4.25
C THR A 116 3.13 -14.50 3.17
N ILE A 117 3.57 -14.81 1.94
CA ILE A 117 3.51 -13.85 0.82
C ILE A 117 2.06 -13.48 0.47
N ALA A 118 1.14 -14.44 0.49
CA ALA A 118 -0.29 -14.15 0.31
C ALA A 118 -0.83 -13.21 1.39
N SER A 119 -0.45 -13.43 2.66
CA SER A 119 -0.82 -12.55 3.76
C SER A 119 -0.24 -11.14 3.60
N LEU A 120 1.03 -11.02 3.22
CA LEU A 120 1.69 -9.74 2.97
C LEU A 120 1.04 -9.00 1.79
N ASN A 121 0.73 -9.69 0.69
CA ASN A 121 0.03 -9.12 -0.45
C ASN A 121 -1.35 -8.60 -0.08
N ARG A 122 -2.11 -9.35 0.72
CA ARG A 122 -3.42 -8.91 1.18
C ARG A 122 -3.30 -7.63 2.01
N TYR A 123 -2.40 -7.62 2.98
CA TYR A 123 -2.25 -6.50 3.90
C TYR A 123 -1.70 -5.24 3.22
N THR A 124 -0.72 -5.39 2.32
CA THR A 124 -0.17 -4.29 1.53
C THR A 124 -1.21 -3.69 0.59
N ARG A 125 -2.04 -4.52 -0.07
CA ARG A 125 -3.13 -4.03 -0.92
C ARG A 125 -4.22 -3.32 -0.12
N GLN A 126 -4.53 -3.78 1.09
CA GLN A 126 -5.46 -3.08 1.98
C GLN A 126 -4.89 -1.72 2.39
N LEU A 127 -3.61 -1.68 2.79
CA LEU A 127 -2.94 -0.43 3.14
C LEU A 127 -2.97 0.58 1.99
N LEU A 128 -2.67 0.13 0.77
CA LEU A 128 -2.74 0.98 -0.42
C LEU A 128 -4.16 1.45 -0.70
N ALA A 129 -5.17 0.58 -0.53
CA ALA A 129 -6.56 0.97 -0.70
C ALA A 129 -7.02 1.99 0.34
N ASP A 130 -6.58 1.84 1.60
CA ASP A 130 -6.90 2.75 2.70
C ASP A 130 -6.16 4.10 2.57
N ALA A 131 -5.02 4.12 1.88
CA ALA A 131 -4.23 5.32 1.62
C ALA A 131 -4.74 6.14 0.42
N VAL A 132 -5.65 5.58 -0.39
CA VAL A 132 -6.29 6.34 -1.48
C VAL A 132 -7.38 7.20 -0.87
N ASP A 133 -7.14 8.52 -0.83
CA ASP A 133 -8.10 9.51 -0.38
C ASP A 133 -9.29 9.57 -1.35
N GLN A 134 -10.41 8.98 -0.93
CA GLN A 134 -11.67 9.09 -1.64
C GLN A 134 -12.27 10.46 -1.36
N SER A 135 -12.25 11.33 -2.36
CA SER A 135 -12.84 12.66 -2.30
C SER A 135 -13.73 12.89 -3.52
N ASP A 136 -14.86 13.56 -3.30
CA ASP A 136 -15.75 14.00 -4.38
C ASP A 136 -15.12 15.23 -5.06
N VAL A 137 -14.16 14.97 -5.95
CA VAL A 137 -13.47 16.00 -6.72
C VAL A 137 -13.98 15.97 -8.15
N THR A 138 -14.30 17.15 -8.69
CA THR A 138 -14.59 17.29 -10.12
C THR A 138 -13.27 17.19 -10.89
N ILE A 139 -13.19 16.25 -11.82
CA ILE A 139 -12.04 16.10 -12.70
C ILE A 139 -12.26 16.89 -13.98
N GLY A 140 -11.21 17.60 -14.41
CA GLY A 140 -11.23 18.44 -15.59
C GLY A 140 -11.69 19.87 -15.33
N GLY A 141 -11.82 20.64 -16.41
CA GLY A 141 -12.14 22.07 -16.35
C GLY A 141 -11.55 22.84 -17.52
N LEU A 142 -11.76 24.15 -17.53
CA LEU A 142 -11.24 25.00 -18.61
C LEU A 142 -9.70 24.92 -18.64
N ARG A 143 -9.13 24.53 -19.79
CA ARG A 143 -7.68 24.35 -20.02
C ARG A 143 -7.04 23.17 -19.28
N ILE A 144 -7.82 22.25 -18.71
CA ILE A 144 -7.30 21.00 -18.15
C ILE A 144 -7.46 19.89 -19.18
N ILE A 145 -6.36 19.22 -19.50
CA ILE A 145 -6.37 18.03 -20.36
C ILE A 145 -6.49 16.81 -19.46
N VAL A 146 -7.49 15.98 -19.73
CA VAL A 146 -7.74 14.72 -19.03
C VAL A 146 -7.44 13.58 -19.98
N GLU A 147 -6.62 12.63 -19.55
CA GLU A 147 -6.47 11.35 -20.25
C GLU A 147 -7.48 10.35 -19.70
N ILE A 148 -8.18 9.67 -20.59
CA ILE A 148 -9.20 8.67 -20.24
C ILE A 148 -8.73 7.33 -20.82
N ASP A 149 -8.72 6.29 -20.00
CA ASP A 149 -8.39 4.92 -20.40
C ASP A 149 -9.44 3.92 -19.89
N GLU A 150 -9.66 2.87 -20.68
CA GLU A 150 -10.59 1.79 -20.36
C GLU A 150 -9.85 0.49 -20.13
N SER A 151 -9.91 -0.01 -18.90
CA SER A 151 -9.31 -1.28 -18.52
C SER A 151 -10.38 -2.32 -18.22
N LYS A 152 -10.33 -3.43 -18.97
CA LYS A 152 -11.22 -4.58 -18.74
C LYS A 152 -10.55 -5.61 -17.84
N PHE A 153 -11.05 -5.74 -16.61
CA PHE A 153 -10.59 -6.73 -15.64
C PHE A 153 -11.41 -8.02 -15.75
N GLU A 154 -10.78 -9.07 -16.28
CA GLU A 154 -11.37 -10.40 -16.41
C GLU A 154 -10.58 -11.43 -15.59
N LYS A 155 -11.29 -12.29 -14.85
CA LYS A 155 -10.72 -13.54 -14.34
C LYS A 155 -11.00 -14.65 -15.34
N VAL A 156 -9.95 -15.21 -15.94
CA VAL A 156 -10.07 -16.41 -16.77
C VAL A 156 -10.34 -17.60 -15.85
N LYS A 157 -11.42 -18.35 -16.10
CA LYS A 157 -11.67 -19.59 -15.37
C LYS A 157 -10.50 -20.55 -15.64
N TYR A 158 -9.81 -21.03 -14.61
CA TYR A 158 -8.71 -22.00 -14.70
C TYR A 158 -7.55 -21.66 -15.66
N HIS A 159 -7.32 -20.38 -15.99
CA HIS A 159 -6.36 -19.97 -17.04
C HIS A 159 -6.58 -20.67 -18.41
N ARG A 160 -7.77 -21.25 -18.63
CA ARG A 160 -8.17 -22.00 -19.84
C ARG A 160 -9.67 -21.85 -20.09
N GLY A 161 -10.07 -21.47 -21.30
CA GLY A 161 -11.47 -21.47 -21.76
C GLY A 161 -12.17 -20.10 -21.80
N HIS A 162 -13.49 -20.13 -21.99
CA HIS A 162 -14.34 -18.98 -22.30
C HIS A 162 -14.28 -17.88 -21.24
N ARG A 163 -14.08 -16.63 -21.70
CA ARG A 163 -14.05 -15.43 -20.86
C ARG A 163 -15.36 -15.28 -20.09
N VAL A 164 -15.29 -15.22 -18.76
CA VAL A 164 -16.45 -14.94 -17.89
C VAL A 164 -16.63 -13.42 -17.81
N LYS A 165 -17.86 -12.95 -17.54
CA LYS A 165 -18.22 -11.51 -17.42
C LYS A 165 -17.20 -10.75 -16.54
N GLY A 166 -16.34 -9.96 -17.17
CA GLY A 166 -15.39 -9.07 -16.50
C GLY A 166 -16.03 -7.81 -15.95
N ALA A 167 -15.27 -7.07 -15.15
CA ALA A 167 -15.59 -5.70 -14.79
C ALA A 167 -14.83 -4.75 -15.72
N TRP A 168 -15.55 -3.80 -16.29
CA TRP A 168 -14.91 -2.65 -16.93
C TRP A 168 -14.62 -1.61 -15.87
N VAL A 169 -13.43 -1.03 -15.92
CA VAL A 169 -13.05 0.13 -15.12
C VAL A 169 -12.64 1.22 -16.09
N LEU A 170 -13.30 2.37 -15.97
CA LEU A 170 -12.89 3.60 -16.63
C LEU A 170 -11.99 4.34 -15.66
N GLY A 171 -10.78 4.66 -16.09
CA GLY A 171 -9.85 5.49 -15.34
C GLY A 171 -9.57 6.77 -16.10
N ASP A 172 -9.52 7.89 -15.41
CA ASP A 172 -9.12 9.17 -15.97
C ASP A 172 -8.17 9.91 -15.04
N VAL A 173 -7.23 10.64 -15.63
CA VAL A 173 -6.18 11.38 -14.91
C VAL A 173 -5.94 12.74 -15.55
N GLU A 174 -5.83 13.77 -14.73
CA GLU A 174 -5.47 15.11 -15.19
C GLU A 174 -3.98 15.21 -15.54
N LYS A 175 -3.65 15.84 -16.68
CA LYS A 175 -2.29 16.28 -16.99
C LYS A 175 -1.94 17.58 -16.26
N THR A 176 -2.04 17.56 -14.95
CA THR A 176 -1.70 18.68 -14.05
C THR A 176 -0.64 18.22 -13.04
N GLU A 177 -0.06 19.16 -12.28
CA GLU A 177 0.87 18.81 -11.20
C GLU A 177 0.18 18.06 -10.05
N GLU A 178 -1.13 18.28 -9.86
CA GLU A 178 -1.92 17.61 -8.81
C GLU A 178 -2.30 16.16 -9.18
N GLN A 179 -2.30 15.82 -10.48
CA GLN A 179 -2.57 14.47 -11.01
C GLN A 179 -3.83 13.81 -10.41
N LYS A 180 -4.92 14.58 -10.29
CA LYS A 180 -6.21 14.05 -9.84
C LYS A 180 -6.63 12.90 -10.75
N LEU A 181 -7.16 11.84 -10.11
CA LEU A 181 -7.56 10.63 -10.80
C LEU A 181 -8.96 10.20 -10.39
N PHE A 182 -9.70 9.62 -11.33
CA PHE A 182 -10.92 8.88 -11.05
C PHE A 182 -10.77 7.47 -11.62
N ALA A 183 -11.38 6.52 -10.91
CA ALA A 183 -11.45 5.14 -11.33
C ALA A 183 -12.83 4.59 -10.96
N GLY A 184 -13.67 4.40 -11.97
CA GLY A 184 -15.06 3.98 -11.81
C GLY A 184 -15.32 2.64 -12.47
N ARG A 185 -16.07 1.76 -11.80
CA ARG A 185 -16.57 0.53 -12.44
C ARG A 185 -17.70 0.88 -13.40
N VAL A 186 -17.56 0.49 -14.67
CA VAL A 186 -18.61 0.64 -15.69
C VAL A 186 -19.50 -0.60 -15.73
N THR A 187 -20.81 -0.37 -15.66
CA THR A 187 -21.82 -1.42 -15.87
C THR A 187 -22.51 -1.18 -17.20
N LEU A 188 -22.28 -2.05 -18.18
CA LEU A 188 -22.96 -1.97 -19.46
C LEU A 188 -24.42 -2.39 -19.27
N ILE A 189 -25.33 -1.41 -19.32
CA ILE A 189 -26.76 -1.65 -19.44
C ILE A 189 -27.02 -1.82 -20.94
N TRP A 190 -27.24 -3.05 -21.40
CA TRP A 190 -27.66 -3.27 -22.77
C TRP A 190 -29.06 -2.71 -22.94
N GLY A 191 -29.19 -1.63 -23.70
CA GLY A 191 -30.49 -1.11 -24.13
C GLY A 191 -31.25 -2.20 -24.89
N ASN A 192 -32.50 -2.43 -24.49
CA ASN A 192 -33.44 -3.26 -25.22
C ASN A 192 -33.74 -2.55 -26.55
N TRP A 193 -32.95 -2.82 -27.59
CA TRP A 193 -33.30 -2.40 -28.94
C TRP A 193 -34.55 -3.18 -29.32
N GLY A 194 -35.70 -2.51 -29.26
CA GLY A 194 -36.97 -3.07 -29.67
C GLY A 194 -36.82 -3.71 -31.04
N THR A 195 -37.20 -4.98 -31.13
CA THR A 195 -37.33 -5.68 -32.41
C THR A 195 -38.16 -4.81 -33.35
N PRO A 196 -37.72 -4.57 -34.61
CA PRO A 196 -38.56 -3.91 -35.58
C PRO A 196 -39.81 -4.77 -35.75
N ILE A 197 -40.98 -4.22 -35.41
CA ILE A 197 -42.25 -4.82 -35.76
C ILE A 197 -42.31 -4.74 -37.28
N GLY A 198 -42.05 -5.87 -37.93
CA GLY A 198 -42.23 -6.02 -39.37
C GLY A 198 -43.67 -5.70 -39.74
N ARG A 199 -43.83 -4.94 -40.81
CA ARG A 199 -45.06 -4.88 -41.59
C ARG A 199 -44.69 -5.04 -43.06
#